data_AF-A0A3S3SII6-F1
#
_entry.id   AF-A0A3S3SII6-F1
#
_cell.length_a   1.000
_cell.length_b   1.000
_cell.length_c   1.000
_cell.angle_alpha   90.00
_cell.angle_beta   90.00
_cell.angle_gamma   90.00
#
_symmetry.space_group_name_H-M   'P 1'
#
loop_
_entity.id
_entity.type
_entity.pdbx_description
1 polymer ?
#
loop_
_entity_poly.entity_id
_entity_poly.type
_entity_poly.pdbx_seq_one_letter_code
_entity_poly.pdbx_strand_id
1 'polypeptide(L)'
;MNIREDDSSDQKEWNDLYRNTRYLSKRGIMIYIIPSYRFADNQIAQFLASHFFDVGIMRFLDEDYDDYNHCIFIGRKKSGKDKEVNKDLYKFLLQMESKVFVQTKVNSIAHIIRANKKWEVPAGIQELKTFYTKLGNKSDFVEGIKNSKVFTAFINRTKPRQLVIGGDPILPLNQGQLSLLMASGAINGEIGEGDNYHLVQGIEVVSKVVESEVKNHDNGGKTTITKTKTKRDVSVKLISPKGVIKKLV
;
A
#
# COMPACT_ATOMS: atom_id res chain seq x y z
N MET A 1 -40.85 -37.67 19.31
CA MET A 1 -39.77 -36.89 19.95
C MET A 1 -38.85 -36.42 18.83
N ASN A 2 -39.21 -35.32 18.15
CA ASN A 2 -38.48 -34.75 17.02
C ASN A 2 -37.94 -33.38 17.44
N ILE A 3 -36.78 -33.37 18.08
CA ILE A 3 -36.11 -32.13 18.54
C ILE A 3 -34.65 -32.23 18.12
N ARG A 4 -34.33 -32.17 16.81
CA ARG A 4 -32.94 -32.07 16.33
C ARG A 4 -32.72 -31.31 15.01
N GLU A 5 -33.75 -30.87 14.28
CA GLU A 5 -33.56 -30.14 13.00
C GLU A 5 -33.71 -28.61 13.12
N ASP A 6 -34.60 -28.11 14.00
CA ASP A 6 -34.94 -26.68 14.09
C ASP A 6 -33.80 -25.78 14.59
N ASP A 7 -32.97 -26.23 15.54
CA ASP A 7 -31.84 -25.43 16.03
C ASP A 7 -30.83 -25.07 14.92
N SER A 8 -30.71 -25.92 13.89
CA SER A 8 -29.78 -25.70 12.78
C SER A 8 -30.33 -24.70 11.75
N SER A 9 -31.64 -24.73 11.51
CA SER A 9 -32.30 -23.74 10.65
C SER A 9 -32.32 -22.39 11.34
N ASP A 10 -32.61 -22.39 12.64
CA ASP A 10 -32.72 -21.17 13.43
C ASP A 10 -31.45 -20.33 13.36
N GLN A 11 -30.32 -21.00 13.44
CA GLN A 11 -29.01 -20.40 13.30
C GLN A 11 -28.75 -19.89 11.88
N LYS A 12 -29.31 -20.53 10.84
CA LYS A 12 -29.13 -20.11 9.44
C LYS A 12 -29.86 -18.82 9.12
N GLU A 13 -31.16 -18.68 9.46
CA GLU A 13 -31.88 -17.45 9.07
C GLU A 13 -31.34 -16.21 9.79
N TRP A 14 -31.01 -16.35 11.07
CA TRP A 14 -30.32 -15.30 11.84
C TRP A 14 -28.96 -14.95 11.21
N ASN A 15 -28.14 -15.95 10.93
CA ASN A 15 -26.81 -15.73 10.34
C ASN A 15 -26.92 -15.04 8.97
N ASP A 16 -27.89 -15.42 8.16
CA ASP A 16 -28.12 -14.79 6.85
C ASP A 16 -28.62 -13.36 6.99
N LEU A 17 -29.56 -13.07 7.90
CA LEU A 17 -30.01 -11.71 8.22
C LEU A 17 -28.82 -10.84 8.66
N TYR A 18 -28.06 -11.33 9.64
CA TYR A 18 -26.96 -10.59 10.24
C TYR A 18 -25.81 -10.37 9.24
N ARG A 19 -25.43 -11.39 8.47
CA ARG A 19 -24.36 -11.31 7.45
C ARG A 19 -24.75 -10.38 6.31
N ASN A 20 -25.93 -10.55 5.73
CA ASN A 20 -26.35 -9.79 4.55
C ASN A 20 -26.60 -8.31 4.88
N THR A 21 -27.07 -8.00 6.09
CA THR A 21 -27.25 -6.61 6.53
C THR A 21 -25.94 -5.80 6.51
N ARG A 22 -24.77 -6.44 6.62
CA ARG A 22 -23.46 -5.76 6.55
C ARG A 22 -23.18 -5.20 5.17
N TYR A 23 -23.64 -5.86 4.11
CA TYR A 23 -23.45 -5.44 2.72
C TYR A 23 -24.48 -4.41 2.26
N LEU A 24 -25.58 -4.26 2.99
CA LEU A 24 -26.62 -3.28 2.68
C LEU A 24 -26.12 -1.84 2.93
N SER A 25 -26.22 -0.99 1.91
CA SER A 25 -25.87 0.43 2.02
C SER A 25 -26.74 1.16 3.06
N LYS A 26 -26.25 2.29 3.57
CA LYS A 26 -27.06 3.15 4.45
C LYS A 26 -28.32 3.58 3.69
N ARG A 27 -29.48 3.53 4.35
CA ARG A 27 -30.80 3.80 3.74
C ARG A 27 -31.19 2.84 2.61
N GLY A 28 -30.39 1.79 2.35
CA GLY A 28 -30.71 0.72 1.43
C GLY A 28 -31.95 -0.05 1.88
N ILE A 29 -32.63 -0.69 0.92
CA ILE A 29 -33.81 -1.50 1.16
C ILE A 29 -33.39 -2.96 1.35
N MET A 30 -33.93 -3.60 2.38
CA MET A 30 -33.86 -5.04 2.57
C MET A 30 -35.23 -5.64 2.33
N ILE A 31 -35.27 -6.73 1.57
CA ILE A 31 -36.42 -7.63 1.47
C ILE A 31 -35.96 -8.96 2.09
N TYR A 32 -36.70 -9.43 3.09
CA TYR A 32 -36.34 -10.61 3.86
C TYR A 32 -37.56 -11.51 3.99
N ILE A 33 -37.43 -12.75 3.52
CA ILE A 33 -38.54 -13.68 3.35
C ILE A 33 -38.22 -14.93 4.16
N ILE A 34 -39.00 -15.18 5.20
CA ILE A 34 -38.86 -16.34 6.10
C ILE A 34 -40.25 -16.80 6.53
N PRO A 35 -40.40 -18.03 7.07
CA PRO A 35 -41.63 -18.46 7.71
C PRO A 35 -42.08 -17.45 8.79
N SER A 36 -43.38 -17.21 8.87
CA SER A 36 -43.98 -16.21 9.76
C SER A 36 -43.57 -16.36 11.23
N TYR A 37 -43.55 -17.59 11.74
CA TYR A 37 -43.18 -17.87 13.13
C TYR A 37 -41.72 -17.52 13.46
N ARG A 38 -40.81 -17.56 12.47
CA ARG A 38 -39.39 -17.22 12.66
C ARG A 38 -39.18 -15.73 12.93
N PHE A 39 -40.13 -14.87 12.55
CA PHE A 39 -40.09 -13.46 12.94
C PHE A 39 -40.28 -13.25 14.45
N ALA A 40 -40.88 -14.20 15.16
CA ALA A 40 -41.08 -14.12 16.60
C ALA A 40 -39.81 -14.51 17.41
N ASP A 41 -38.76 -15.00 16.75
CA ASP A 41 -37.47 -15.18 17.41
C ASP A 41 -36.95 -13.84 17.96
N ASN A 42 -36.53 -13.83 19.22
CA ASN A 42 -36.12 -12.62 19.91
C ASN A 42 -34.93 -11.93 19.25
N GLN A 43 -33.96 -12.68 18.71
CA GLN A 43 -32.78 -12.10 18.07
C GLN A 43 -33.17 -11.43 16.75
N ILE A 44 -33.95 -12.13 15.92
CA ILE A 44 -34.45 -11.61 14.64
C ILE A 44 -35.35 -10.38 14.87
N ALA A 45 -36.35 -10.49 15.73
CA ALA A 45 -37.30 -9.41 16.02
C ALA A 45 -36.60 -8.16 16.52
N GLN A 46 -35.71 -8.32 17.50
CA GLN A 46 -34.94 -7.23 18.09
C GLN A 46 -34.05 -6.56 17.04
N PHE A 47 -33.38 -7.37 16.20
CA PHE A 47 -32.50 -6.85 15.16
C PHE A 47 -33.27 -6.04 14.11
N LEU A 48 -34.37 -6.59 13.59
CA LEU A 48 -35.22 -5.92 12.61
C LEU A 48 -35.78 -4.59 13.15
N ALA A 49 -36.32 -4.61 14.38
CA ALA A 49 -36.88 -3.43 15.04
C ALA A 49 -35.85 -2.33 15.32
N SER A 50 -34.59 -2.73 15.59
CA SER A 50 -33.50 -1.79 15.84
C SER A 50 -32.92 -1.23 14.54
N HIS A 51 -32.74 -2.06 13.51
CA HIS A 51 -31.92 -1.74 12.33
C HIS A 51 -32.68 -1.10 11.17
N PHE A 52 -34.00 -1.24 11.13
CA PHE A 52 -34.80 -0.83 9.98
C PHE A 52 -35.91 0.18 10.35
N PHE A 53 -36.29 1.00 9.38
CA PHE A 53 -37.40 1.97 9.43
C PHE A 53 -38.19 1.92 8.11
N ASP A 54 -39.35 2.60 8.04
CA ASP A 54 -40.27 2.53 6.89
C ASP A 54 -40.57 1.07 6.51
N VAL A 55 -40.95 0.30 7.53
CA VAL A 55 -41.11 -1.16 7.46
C VAL A 55 -42.50 -1.51 6.94
N GLY A 56 -42.55 -2.53 6.09
CA GLY A 56 -43.76 -3.26 5.73
C GLY A 56 -43.59 -4.75 6.04
N ILE A 57 -44.63 -5.37 6.57
CA ILE A 57 -44.73 -6.82 6.73
C ILE A 57 -45.97 -7.26 5.96
N MET A 58 -45.80 -8.26 5.10
CA MET A 58 -46.88 -8.79 4.29
C MET A 58 -46.76 -10.29 4.16
N ARG A 59 -47.90 -10.97 4.11
CA ARG A 59 -47.96 -12.41 3.82
C ARG A 59 -48.15 -12.64 2.32
N PHE A 60 -47.79 -13.84 1.85
CA PHE A 60 -48.12 -14.27 0.49
C PHE A 60 -49.64 -14.35 0.27
N LEU A 61 -50.06 -14.56 -0.99
CA LEU A 61 -51.47 -14.74 -1.31
C LEU A 61 -52.05 -15.92 -0.54
N ASP A 62 -53.34 -15.84 -0.21
CA ASP A 62 -54.04 -16.85 0.59
C ASP A 62 -53.95 -18.25 -0.03
N GLU A 63 -53.91 -18.35 -1.36
CA GLU A 63 -53.83 -19.62 -2.10
C GLU A 63 -52.50 -20.36 -1.88
N ASP A 64 -51.39 -19.64 -1.70
CA ASP A 64 -50.04 -20.20 -1.52
C ASP A 64 -49.57 -20.20 -0.05
N TYR A 65 -50.35 -19.58 0.85
CA TYR A 65 -49.89 -19.31 2.21
C TYR A 65 -49.85 -20.56 3.09
N ASP A 66 -50.80 -21.48 2.93
CA ASP A 66 -50.88 -22.66 3.80
C ASP A 66 -49.68 -23.61 3.63
N ASP A 67 -49.16 -23.71 2.40
CA ASP A 67 -48.04 -24.57 2.04
C ASP A 67 -46.71 -24.09 2.66
N TYR A 68 -46.48 -22.78 2.65
CA TYR A 68 -45.17 -22.21 2.97
C TYR A 68 -45.18 -21.37 4.26
N ASN A 69 -46.31 -20.78 4.65
CA ASN A 69 -46.46 -19.87 5.80
C ASN A 69 -45.43 -18.71 5.82
N HIS A 70 -44.88 -18.33 4.66
CA HIS A 70 -43.85 -17.31 4.56
C HIS A 70 -44.45 -15.89 4.65
N CYS A 71 -43.71 -15.00 5.28
CA CYS A 71 -43.98 -13.57 5.29
C CYS A 71 -42.78 -12.82 4.73
N ILE A 72 -43.06 -11.70 4.09
CA ILE A 72 -42.11 -10.78 3.49
C ILE A 72 -42.00 -9.58 4.43
N PHE A 73 -40.79 -9.36 4.94
CA PHE A 73 -40.38 -8.12 5.56
C PHE A 73 -39.71 -7.24 4.50
N ILE A 74 -40.11 -5.99 4.42
CA ILE A 74 -39.42 -4.96 3.65
C ILE A 74 -39.12 -3.77 4.55
N GLY A 75 -37.91 -3.23 4.50
CA GLY A 75 -37.55 -2.08 5.33
C GLY A 75 -36.29 -1.37 4.86
N ARG A 76 -36.15 -0.10 5.24
CA ARG A 76 -34.96 0.71 4.96
C ARG A 76 -33.98 0.64 6.12
N LYS A 77 -32.69 0.40 5.83
CA LYS A 77 -31.64 0.35 6.85
C LYS A 77 -31.40 1.74 7.46
N LYS A 78 -31.51 1.87 8.78
CA LYS A 78 -31.24 3.12 9.50
C LYS A 78 -29.80 3.59 9.26
N SER A 79 -29.64 4.91 9.12
CA SER A 79 -28.34 5.57 8.92
C SER A 79 -27.94 6.29 10.21
N GLY A 80 -27.32 5.58 11.15
CA GLY A 80 -26.90 6.13 12.45
C GLY A 80 -26.20 5.09 13.32
N LYS A 81 -25.43 5.54 14.32
CA LYS A 81 -24.86 4.68 15.36
C LYS A 81 -25.91 4.32 16.41
N ASP A 82 -26.76 5.29 16.77
CA ASP A 82 -27.86 5.07 17.71
C ASP A 82 -29.08 4.54 16.97
N LYS A 83 -29.38 3.27 17.25
CA LYS A 83 -30.50 2.53 16.67
C LYS A 83 -31.52 2.27 17.76
N GLU A 84 -32.40 3.24 17.97
CA GLU A 84 -33.53 3.05 18.88
C GLU A 84 -34.42 1.91 18.37
N VAL A 85 -34.82 1.05 19.29
CA VAL A 85 -35.69 -0.09 19.01
C VAL A 85 -37.09 0.41 18.78
N ASN A 86 -37.67 0.11 17.61
CA ASN A 86 -39.10 0.32 17.41
C ASN A 86 -39.88 -0.71 18.23
N LYS A 87 -40.37 -0.29 19.40
CA LYS A 87 -41.06 -1.16 20.37
C LYS A 87 -42.35 -1.78 19.79
N ASP A 88 -43.06 -1.03 18.96
CA ASP A 88 -44.33 -1.50 18.37
C ASP A 88 -44.07 -2.57 17.31
N LEU A 89 -43.06 -2.36 16.45
CA LEU A 89 -42.62 -3.36 15.49
C LEU A 89 -42.10 -4.62 16.20
N TYR A 90 -41.30 -4.46 17.26
CA TYR A 90 -40.79 -5.60 18.04
C TYR A 90 -41.95 -6.43 18.62
N LYS A 91 -42.92 -5.79 19.29
CA LYS A 91 -44.11 -6.46 19.83
C LYS A 91 -44.94 -7.14 18.74
N PHE A 92 -45.08 -6.49 17.58
CA PHE A 92 -45.79 -7.06 16.43
C PHE A 92 -45.12 -8.33 15.91
N LEU A 93 -43.79 -8.32 15.76
CA LEU A 93 -43.02 -9.47 15.28
C LEU A 93 -43.11 -10.66 16.25
N LEU A 94 -43.09 -10.42 17.56
CA LEU A 94 -43.28 -11.46 18.58
C LEU A 94 -44.65 -12.16 18.50
N GLN A 95 -45.68 -11.49 17.95
CA GLN A 95 -47.00 -12.08 17.78
C GLN A 95 -47.12 -12.95 16.50
N MET A 96 -46.11 -12.93 15.63
CA MET A 96 -46.13 -13.66 14.36
C MET A 96 -45.95 -15.18 14.49
N GLU A 97 -45.70 -15.70 15.70
CA GLU A 97 -45.76 -17.13 16.00
C GLU A 97 -47.18 -17.69 15.81
N SER A 98 -48.21 -16.88 16.07
CA SER A 98 -49.61 -17.28 15.92
C SER A 98 -50.08 -17.17 14.47
N LYS A 99 -50.42 -18.30 13.84
CA LYS A 99 -51.01 -18.32 12.49
C LYS A 99 -52.28 -17.47 12.39
N VAL A 100 -53.14 -17.51 13.41
CA VAL A 100 -54.39 -16.73 13.47
C VAL A 100 -54.07 -15.23 13.47
N PHE A 101 -53.05 -14.81 14.23
CA PHE A 101 -52.60 -13.42 14.21
C PHE A 101 -52.14 -13.01 12.82
N VAL A 102 -51.31 -13.83 12.16
CA VAL A 102 -50.78 -13.51 10.82
C VAL A 102 -51.91 -13.40 9.79
N GLN A 103 -52.86 -14.34 9.76
CA GLN A 103 -53.98 -14.30 8.81
C GLN A 103 -54.89 -13.07 9.01
N THR A 104 -55.09 -12.64 10.26
CA THR A 104 -56.04 -11.57 10.60
C THR A 104 -55.43 -10.17 10.63
N LYS A 105 -54.15 -10.04 11.00
CA LYS A 105 -53.47 -8.74 11.22
C LYS A 105 -52.39 -8.42 10.20
N VAL A 106 -51.86 -9.41 9.48
CA VAL A 106 -50.85 -9.17 8.44
C VAL A 106 -51.55 -9.11 7.07
N ASN A 107 -51.37 -7.98 6.39
CA ASN A 107 -51.91 -7.77 5.05
C ASN A 107 -51.23 -8.69 4.03
N SER A 108 -51.99 -9.17 3.05
CA SER A 108 -51.40 -9.90 1.92
C SER A 108 -50.65 -8.96 0.98
N ILE A 109 -49.71 -9.50 0.19
CA ILE A 109 -48.98 -8.74 -0.82
C ILE A 109 -49.90 -8.01 -1.80
N ALA A 110 -51.05 -8.62 -2.14
CA ALA A 110 -52.07 -8.02 -2.99
C ALA A 110 -52.63 -6.71 -2.40
N HIS A 111 -52.79 -6.63 -1.08
CA HIS A 111 -53.26 -5.42 -0.41
C HIS A 111 -52.25 -4.27 -0.52
N ILE A 112 -50.95 -4.55 -0.37
CA ILE A 112 -49.88 -3.56 -0.52
C ILE A 112 -49.84 -3.00 -1.94
N ILE A 113 -50.00 -3.87 -2.95
CA ILE A 113 -50.07 -3.48 -4.37
C ILE A 113 -51.26 -2.55 -4.60
N ARG A 114 -52.45 -2.89 -4.08
CA ARG A 114 -53.65 -2.04 -4.18
C ARG A 114 -53.47 -0.68 -3.48
N ALA A 115 -52.77 -0.65 -2.35
CA ALA A 115 -52.46 0.56 -1.62
C ALA A 115 -51.39 1.44 -2.32
N ASN A 116 -50.79 0.97 -3.42
CA ASN A 116 -49.77 1.66 -4.19
C ASN A 116 -48.59 2.15 -3.32
N LYS A 117 -48.26 1.41 -2.26
CA LYS A 117 -47.12 1.73 -1.39
C LYS A 117 -45.83 1.37 -2.14
N LYS A 118 -44.97 2.37 -2.31
CA LYS A 118 -43.67 2.24 -2.99
C LYS A 118 -42.54 2.52 -2.01
N TRP A 119 -41.43 1.81 -2.18
CA TRP A 119 -40.17 2.10 -1.50
C TRP A 119 -39.17 2.56 -2.55
N GLU A 120 -38.57 3.72 -2.33
CA GLU A 120 -37.55 4.29 -3.21
C GLU A 120 -36.19 3.65 -2.94
N VAL A 121 -35.64 2.98 -3.95
CA VAL A 121 -34.30 2.41 -3.89
C VAL A 121 -33.30 3.56 -4.00
N PRO A 122 -32.40 3.75 -3.01
CA PRO A 122 -31.38 4.80 -3.10
C PRO A 122 -30.46 4.52 -4.30
N ALA A 123 -30.01 5.59 -4.95
CA ALA A 123 -29.05 5.48 -6.06
C ALA A 123 -27.77 4.75 -5.59
N GLY A 124 -27.38 3.73 -6.36
CA GLY A 124 -26.14 3.00 -6.14
C GLY A 124 -24.91 3.85 -6.45
N ILE A 125 -23.75 3.37 -6.01
CA ILE A 125 -22.46 3.95 -6.41
C ILE A 125 -22.31 3.69 -7.92
N GLN A 126 -22.33 4.75 -8.73
CA GLN A 126 -22.20 4.64 -10.20
C GLN A 126 -20.77 4.30 -10.64
N GLU A 127 -19.77 4.75 -9.88
CA GLU A 127 -18.37 4.44 -10.16
C GLU A 127 -17.91 3.20 -9.38
N LEU A 128 -17.67 2.12 -10.12
CA LEU A 128 -17.04 0.91 -9.57
C LEU A 128 -15.63 1.25 -9.10
N LYS A 129 -15.42 1.31 -7.78
CA LYS A 129 -14.07 1.34 -7.22
C LYS A 129 -13.40 0.00 -7.50
N THR A 130 -12.14 0.03 -7.92
CA THR A 130 -11.32 -1.17 -8.06
C THR A 130 -11.30 -1.89 -6.72
N PHE A 131 -11.90 -3.07 -6.64
CA PHE A 131 -11.87 -3.91 -5.46
C PHE A 131 -11.03 -5.15 -5.78
N TYR A 132 -10.20 -5.55 -4.82
CA TYR A 132 -9.38 -6.75 -4.94
C TYR A 132 -9.99 -7.84 -4.08
N THR A 133 -10.06 -9.07 -4.61
CA THR A 133 -10.60 -10.25 -3.92
C THR A 133 -9.85 -10.56 -2.62
N LYS A 134 -8.60 -10.10 -2.48
CA LYS A 134 -7.81 -10.16 -1.25
C LYS A 134 -7.38 -8.76 -0.81
N LEU A 135 -7.81 -8.35 0.37
CA LEU A 135 -7.15 -7.31 1.15
C LEU A 135 -5.88 -7.94 1.75
N GLY A 136 -4.80 -8.00 0.96
CA GLY A 136 -3.51 -8.45 1.50
C GLY A 136 -3.04 -7.49 2.59
N ASN A 137 -2.55 -8.01 3.72
CA ASN A 137 -2.00 -7.16 4.76
C ASN A 137 -0.72 -6.52 4.24
N LYS A 138 -0.51 -5.22 4.48
CA LYS A 138 0.68 -4.51 3.99
C LYS A 138 1.98 -5.17 4.46
N SER A 139 1.97 -5.76 5.66
CA SER A 139 3.09 -6.52 6.23
C SER A 139 3.56 -7.65 5.33
N ASP A 140 2.63 -8.34 4.67
CA ASP A 140 2.89 -9.57 3.92
C ASP A 140 3.68 -9.26 2.63
N PHE A 141 3.56 -8.04 2.12
CA PHE A 141 4.28 -7.59 0.93
C PHE A 141 5.68 -7.06 1.25
N VAL A 142 5.96 -6.64 2.49
CA VAL A 142 7.25 -6.04 2.86
C VAL A 142 8.38 -7.05 2.66
N GLU A 143 8.19 -8.28 3.12
CA GLU A 143 9.20 -9.33 2.99
C GLU A 143 9.41 -9.74 1.53
N GLY A 144 8.31 -9.84 0.75
CA GLY A 144 8.37 -10.13 -0.68
C GLY A 144 9.11 -9.04 -1.48
N ILE A 145 8.92 -7.76 -1.13
CA ILE A 145 9.63 -6.65 -1.77
C ILE A 145 11.11 -6.65 -1.37
N LYS A 146 11.43 -6.83 -0.08
CA LYS A 146 12.83 -6.88 0.39
C LYS A 146 13.64 -7.97 -0.29
N ASN A 147 13.03 -9.14 -0.50
CA ASN A 147 13.67 -10.30 -1.12
C ASN A 147 13.54 -10.31 -2.66
N SER A 148 12.91 -9.28 -3.25
CA SER A 148 12.74 -9.18 -4.69
C SER A 148 14.06 -8.88 -5.39
N LYS A 149 14.36 -9.64 -6.46
CA LYS A 149 15.50 -9.37 -7.35
C LYS A 149 15.48 -7.94 -7.91
N VAL A 150 14.28 -7.41 -8.18
CA VAL A 150 14.10 -6.04 -8.69
C VAL A 150 14.53 -5.01 -7.64
N PHE A 151 14.16 -5.24 -6.38
CA PHE A 151 14.54 -4.33 -5.29
C PHE A 151 16.05 -4.37 -5.02
N THR A 152 16.66 -5.55 -5.04
CA THR A 152 18.13 -5.70 -4.97
C THR A 152 18.84 -4.98 -6.12
N ALA A 153 18.33 -5.12 -7.36
CA ALA A 153 18.90 -4.42 -8.52
C ALA A 153 18.77 -2.89 -8.37
N PHE A 154 17.63 -2.40 -7.87
CA PHE A 154 17.42 -0.98 -7.59
C PHE A 154 18.42 -0.44 -6.55
N ILE A 155 18.60 -1.15 -5.43
CA ILE A 155 19.58 -0.77 -4.40
C ILE A 155 21.00 -0.74 -4.97
N ASN A 156 21.39 -1.74 -5.76
CA ASN A 156 22.73 -1.76 -6.34
C ASN A 156 22.95 -0.64 -7.37
N ARG A 157 21.90 -0.20 -8.06
CA ARG A 157 21.98 0.93 -9.01
C ARG A 157 22.04 2.29 -8.30
N THR A 158 21.44 2.41 -7.12
CA THR A 158 21.37 3.66 -6.35
C THR A 158 22.50 3.83 -5.33
N LYS A 159 23.21 2.76 -4.97
CA LYS A 159 24.42 2.83 -4.14
C LYS A 159 25.45 3.79 -4.77
N PRO A 160 25.96 4.78 -4.01
CA PRO A 160 27.07 5.61 -4.47
C PRO A 160 28.24 4.71 -4.88
N ARG A 161 28.79 4.93 -6.07
CA ARG A 161 29.98 4.19 -6.52
C ARG A 161 31.16 4.62 -5.66
N GLN A 162 31.56 3.77 -4.73
CA GLN A 162 32.78 3.96 -3.96
C GLN A 162 33.96 3.51 -4.81
N LEU A 163 34.94 4.38 -4.99
CA LEU A 163 36.21 4.02 -5.63
C LEU A 163 36.95 3.11 -4.66
N VAL A 164 36.97 1.81 -4.96
CA VAL A 164 37.84 0.85 -4.28
C VAL A 164 39.18 0.89 -4.98
N ILE A 165 40.17 1.46 -4.31
CA ILE A 165 41.56 1.44 -4.77
C ILE A 165 42.20 0.28 -4.04
N GLY A 166 42.59 -0.75 -4.78
CA GLY A 166 43.22 -1.93 -4.23
C GLY A 166 44.20 -2.53 -5.21
N GLY A 167 45.07 -3.38 -4.68
CA GLY A 167 46.14 -4.04 -5.42
C GLY A 167 47.51 -3.43 -5.12
N ASP A 168 48.52 -4.29 -5.11
CA ASP A 168 49.93 -3.90 -5.13
C ASP A 168 50.41 -4.00 -6.58
N PRO A 169 50.45 -2.87 -7.32
CA PRO A 169 50.80 -2.92 -8.73
C PRO A 169 52.22 -3.44 -8.88
N ILE A 170 52.40 -4.48 -9.70
CA ILE A 170 53.71 -5.14 -9.93
C ILE A 170 54.76 -4.16 -10.50
N LEU A 171 54.31 -3.04 -11.07
CA LEU A 171 55.15 -1.97 -11.59
C LEU A 171 54.78 -0.63 -10.94
N PRO A 172 55.75 0.27 -10.70
CA PRO A 172 55.46 1.61 -10.23
C PRO A 172 54.57 2.34 -11.23
N LEU A 173 53.57 3.04 -10.70
CA LEU A 173 52.63 3.82 -11.51
C LEU A 173 53.37 4.93 -12.24
N ASN A 174 53.13 5.05 -13.56
CA ASN A 174 53.69 6.15 -14.32
C ASN A 174 52.92 7.46 -14.05
N GLN A 175 53.50 8.59 -14.47
CA GLN A 175 52.95 9.92 -14.23
C GLN A 175 51.52 10.11 -14.79
N GLY A 176 51.20 9.50 -15.93
CA GLY A 176 49.86 9.55 -16.53
C GLY A 176 48.83 8.79 -15.70
N GLN A 177 49.19 7.61 -15.19
CA GLN A 177 48.34 6.79 -14.32
C GLN A 177 48.09 7.49 -12.98
N LEU A 178 49.11 8.11 -12.39
CA LEU A 178 48.95 8.93 -11.18
C LEU A 178 48.02 10.14 -11.42
N SER A 179 48.14 10.80 -12.57
CA SER A 179 47.25 11.90 -12.93
C SER A 179 45.79 11.43 -13.08
N LEU A 180 45.56 10.22 -13.61
CA LEU A 180 44.21 9.66 -13.73
C LEU A 180 43.62 9.31 -12.36
N LEU A 181 44.41 8.73 -11.46
CA LEU A 181 44.01 8.47 -10.08
C LEU A 181 43.72 9.78 -9.31
N MET A 182 44.48 10.84 -9.57
CA MET A 182 44.17 12.15 -9.00
C MET A 182 42.83 12.67 -9.50
N ALA A 183 42.61 12.65 -10.82
CA ALA A 183 41.39 13.14 -11.45
C ALA A 183 40.14 12.33 -11.05
N SER A 184 40.31 11.04 -10.76
CA SER A 184 39.23 10.20 -10.22
C SER A 184 38.95 10.44 -8.73
N GLY A 185 39.77 11.24 -8.05
CA GLY A 185 39.68 11.47 -6.61
C GLY A 185 40.27 10.33 -5.77
N ALA A 186 40.91 9.35 -6.40
CA ALA A 186 41.46 8.18 -5.73
C ALA A 186 42.69 8.50 -4.85
N ILE A 187 43.41 9.59 -5.12
CA ILE A 187 44.58 9.97 -4.29
C ILE A 187 44.17 10.66 -2.97
N ASN A 188 42.92 11.13 -2.87
CA ASN A 188 42.47 11.89 -1.71
C ASN A 188 41.90 10.95 -0.65
N GLY A 189 42.35 11.08 0.60
CA GLY A 189 41.82 10.28 1.69
C GLY A 189 42.74 10.19 2.89
N GLU A 190 42.39 9.27 3.79
CA GLU A 190 43.17 8.91 4.96
C GLU A 190 43.97 7.63 4.70
N ILE A 191 45.21 7.60 5.17
CA ILE A 191 46.13 6.46 5.00
C ILE A 191 46.77 6.13 6.35
N GLY A 192 46.82 4.85 6.69
CA GLY A 192 47.47 4.35 7.90
C GLY A 192 46.60 4.47 9.16
N GLU A 193 47.15 4.03 10.29
CA GLU A 193 46.47 3.99 11.59
C GLU A 193 47.40 4.51 12.70
N GLY A 194 46.83 5.09 13.76
CA GLY A 194 47.57 5.58 14.93
C GLY A 194 48.60 6.67 14.60
N ASP A 195 49.85 6.48 15.04
CA ASP A 195 50.95 7.41 14.79
C ASP A 195 51.35 7.52 13.30
N ASN A 196 50.93 6.55 12.48
CA ASN A 196 51.15 6.53 11.03
C ASN A 196 49.91 6.99 10.23
N TYR A 197 48.91 7.59 10.89
CA TYR A 197 47.72 8.14 10.22
C TYR A 197 48.06 9.43 9.47
N HIS A 198 47.80 9.49 8.18
CA HIS A 198 48.07 10.67 7.36
C HIS A 198 46.88 11.02 6.50
N LEU A 199 46.55 12.32 6.41
CA LEU A 199 45.61 12.82 5.41
C LEU A 199 46.38 13.19 4.15
N VAL A 200 45.89 12.72 3.01
CA VAL A 200 46.56 12.81 1.72
C VAL A 200 45.69 13.58 0.73
N GLN A 201 46.32 14.51 0.02
CA GLN A 201 45.69 15.26 -1.05
C GLN A 201 46.59 15.33 -2.28
N GLY A 202 46.09 14.85 -3.41
CA GLY A 202 46.75 14.98 -4.71
C GLY A 202 46.62 16.40 -5.27
N ILE A 203 47.70 16.93 -5.83
CA ILE A 203 47.77 18.27 -6.41
C ILE A 203 48.54 18.25 -7.73
N GLU A 204 47.98 18.89 -8.75
CA GLU A 204 48.67 19.12 -10.02
C GLU A 204 49.68 20.27 -9.88
N VAL A 205 50.92 20.04 -10.31
CA VAL A 205 51.97 21.06 -10.39
C VAL A 205 52.26 21.35 -11.86
N VAL A 206 51.88 22.55 -12.30
CA VAL A 206 52.12 23.00 -13.68
C VAL A 206 53.36 23.89 -13.72
N SER A 207 54.35 23.51 -14.53
CA SER A 207 55.56 24.30 -14.79
C SER A 207 55.75 24.52 -16.29
N LYS A 208 56.49 25.57 -16.66
CA LYS A 208 56.88 25.84 -18.05
C LYS A 208 58.37 25.54 -18.19
N VAL A 209 58.71 24.65 -19.11
CA VAL A 209 60.09 24.31 -19.45
C VAL A 209 60.38 24.95 -20.81
N VAL A 210 61.47 25.71 -20.87
CA VAL A 210 61.95 26.35 -22.10
C VAL A 210 63.17 25.57 -22.56
N GLU A 211 63.06 24.93 -23.72
CA GLU A 211 64.18 24.24 -24.37
C GLU A 211 64.66 25.08 -25.54
N SER A 212 65.96 25.36 -25.60
CA SER A 212 66.60 26.07 -26.71
C SER A 212 67.45 25.09 -27.52
N GLU A 213 67.09 24.88 -28.78
CA GLU A 213 67.92 24.17 -29.75
C GLU A 213 68.64 25.19 -30.63
N VAL A 214 69.97 25.17 -30.61
CA VAL A 214 70.79 26.00 -31.51
C VAL A 214 71.08 25.20 -32.76
N LYS A 215 70.51 25.61 -33.89
CA LYS A 215 70.86 25.06 -35.20
C LYS A 215 71.90 25.97 -35.85
N ASN A 216 73.08 25.40 -36.13
CA ASN A 216 74.12 26.06 -36.90
C ASN A 216 73.87 25.77 -38.39
N HIS A 217 73.85 26.80 -39.22
CA HIS A 217 73.77 26.66 -40.68
C HIS A 217 75.19 26.70 -41.29
N ASP A 218 75.38 26.03 -42.44
CA ASP A 218 76.67 25.90 -43.11
C ASP A 218 77.30 27.23 -43.56
N ASN A 219 76.54 28.33 -43.55
CA ASN A 219 77.00 29.68 -43.85
C ASN A 219 77.49 30.48 -42.62
N GLY A 220 77.63 29.82 -41.46
CA GLY A 220 78.09 30.44 -40.20
C GLY A 220 77.01 31.17 -39.40
N GLY A 221 75.76 31.23 -39.89
CA GLY A 221 74.62 31.77 -39.15
C GLY A 221 74.11 30.81 -38.07
N LYS A 222 73.76 31.35 -36.89
CA LYS A 222 73.13 30.58 -35.80
C LYS A 222 71.67 30.99 -35.63
N THR A 223 70.76 30.01 -35.70
CA THR A 223 69.35 30.22 -35.38
C THR A 223 69.03 29.47 -34.08
N THR A 224 68.63 30.22 -33.06
CA THR A 224 68.20 29.64 -31.78
C THR A 224 66.69 29.46 -31.81
N ILE A 225 66.23 28.21 -31.83
CA ILE A 225 64.81 27.88 -31.74
C ILE A 225 64.47 27.70 -30.27
N THR A 226 63.61 28.58 -29.74
CA THR A 226 63.12 28.49 -28.36
C THR A 226 61.75 27.80 -28.37
N LYS A 227 61.65 26.61 -27.77
CA LYS A 227 60.39 25.87 -27.59
C LYS A 227 59.96 25.98 -26.13
N THR A 228 58.75 26.49 -25.90
CA THR A 228 58.14 26.49 -24.56
C THR A 228 57.19 25.30 -24.45
N LYS A 229 57.43 24.41 -23.50
CA LYS A 229 56.58 23.25 -23.21
C LYS A 229 55.99 23.35 -21.81
N THR A 230 54.69 23.15 -21.69
CA THR A 230 54.03 23.01 -20.38
C THR A 230 54.26 21.60 -19.85
N LYS A 231 54.87 21.48 -18.67
CA LYS A 231 55.07 20.22 -17.95
C LYS A 231 54.09 20.16 -16.77
N ARG A 232 53.35 19.05 -16.65
CA ARG A 232 52.35 18.83 -15.60
C ARG A 232 52.79 17.65 -14.74
N ASP A 233 53.28 17.92 -13.53
CA ASP A 233 53.74 16.91 -12.58
C ASP A 233 52.67 16.67 -11.49
N VAL A 234 52.64 15.46 -10.95
CA VAL A 234 51.74 15.10 -9.85
C VAL A 234 52.50 15.27 -8.53
N SER A 235 51.94 16.02 -7.59
CA SER A 235 52.47 16.18 -6.25
C SER A 235 51.45 15.71 -5.22
N VAL A 236 51.92 15.20 -4.09
CA VAL A 236 51.06 14.73 -3.00
C VAL A 236 51.37 15.54 -1.75
N LYS A 237 50.35 16.18 -1.17
CA LYS A 237 50.44 16.78 0.16
C LYS A 237 49.99 15.77 1.20
N LEU A 238 50.73 15.72 2.30
CA LEU A 238 50.49 14.85 3.44
C LEU A 238 50.37 15.71 4.70
N ILE A 239 49.39 15.42 5.54
CA ILE A 239 49.22 15.99 6.87
C ILE A 239 49.37 14.85 7.87
N SER A 240 50.35 14.95 8.78
CA SER A 240 50.56 13.96 9.84
C SER A 240 49.58 14.16 11.01
N PRO A 241 49.46 13.19 11.96
CA PRO A 241 48.61 13.35 13.14
C PRO A 241 49.03 14.52 14.03
N LYS A 242 50.32 14.89 13.95
CA LYS A 242 50.92 16.01 14.68
C LYS A 242 50.72 17.36 13.97
N GLY A 243 49.96 17.40 12.88
CA GLY A 243 49.67 18.62 12.11
C GLY A 243 50.82 19.09 11.21
N VAL A 244 51.83 18.25 10.96
CA VAL A 244 52.95 18.60 10.08
C VAL A 244 52.55 18.38 8.63
N ILE A 245 52.63 19.44 7.82
CA ILE A 245 52.32 19.39 6.39
C ILE A 245 53.60 19.15 5.59
N LYS A 246 53.63 18.09 4.79
CA LYS A 246 54.73 17.77 3.86
C LYS A 246 54.20 17.73 2.43
N LYS A 247 55.05 18.15 1.49
CA LYS A 247 54.78 18.07 0.05
C LYS A 247 55.79 17.12 -0.58
N LEU A 248 55.31 16.05 -1.20
CA LEU A 248 56.11 15.15 -2.02
C LEU A 248 55.95 15.55 -3.49
N VAL A 249 57.08 15.70 -4.18
CA VAL A 249 57.18 16.04 -5.61
C VAL A 249 57.93 14.92 -6.30
#